data_AF-A0A7W1I2U5-F1
#
_entry.id   AF-A0A7W1I2U5-F1
#
_cell.length_a   1.000
_cell.length_b   1.000
_cell.length_c   1.000
_cell.angle_alpha   90.00
_cell.angle_beta   90.00
_cell.angle_gamma   90.00
#
_symmetry.space_group_name_H-M   'P 1'
#
loop_
_entity.id
_entity.type
_entity.pdbx_description
1 polymer ?
#
loop_
_entity_poly.entity_id
_entity_poly.type
_entity_poly.pdbx_seq_one_letter_code
_entity_poly.pdbx_strand_id
1 'polypeptide(L)'
;MKKFDIITESDARTIDRGATVELAKGGHVTPLAKDTLAERRVTVVQAGSFDGALPDDLAPTADIRRVAIGNDHTGIAMKTAILQHLRGKGIAVLDLGTATTEAVDYPDIAALVARTVARREADAGIVIDGAGIGSAIA
;
A
#
# COMPACT_ATOMS: atom_id res chain seq x y z
N MET A 1 -15.46 3.92 2.39
CA MET A 1 -14.84 3.75 3.72
C MET A 1 -15.86 4.15 4.78
N LYS A 2 -16.10 3.31 5.80
CA LYS A 2 -17.07 3.63 6.87
C LYS A 2 -16.45 4.67 7.81
N LYS A 3 -17.20 5.74 8.13
CA LYS A 3 -16.76 6.87 8.95
C LYS A 3 -17.33 6.75 10.37
N PHE A 4 -16.54 7.10 11.37
CA PHE A 4 -16.89 7.07 12.79
C PHE A 4 -16.42 8.33 13.51
N ASP A 5 -17.24 8.88 14.41
CA ASP A 5 -16.79 9.88 15.38
C ASP A 5 -16.18 9.23 16.63
N ILE A 6 -16.77 8.10 17.04
CA ILE A 6 -16.24 7.23 18.08
C ILE A 6 -16.34 5.78 17.59
N ILE A 7 -15.29 4.98 17.83
CA ILE A 7 -15.31 3.54 17.60
C ILE A 7 -15.36 2.87 18.97
N THR A 8 -16.51 2.25 19.26
CA THR A 8 -16.71 1.44 20.46
C THR A 8 -16.33 -0.02 20.19
N GLU A 9 -16.32 -0.85 21.24
CA GLU A 9 -16.06 -2.29 21.08
C GLU A 9 -17.12 -2.95 20.19
N SER A 10 -18.38 -2.56 20.35
CA SER A 10 -19.48 -3.11 19.57
C SER A 10 -19.31 -2.80 18.09
N ASP A 11 -18.90 -1.56 17.77
CA ASP A 11 -18.56 -1.16 16.40
C ASP A 11 -17.41 -2.01 15.87
N ALA A 12 -16.33 -2.15 16.64
CA ALA A 12 -15.12 -2.91 16.26
C ALA A 12 -15.42 -4.38 15.93
N ARG A 13 -16.40 -5.01 16.59
CA ARG A 13 -16.86 -6.39 16.30
C ARG A 13 -17.66 -6.52 15.01
N THR A 14 -18.23 -5.44 14.50
CA THR A 14 -19.03 -5.45 13.27
C THR A 14 -18.22 -5.11 12.02
N ILE A 15 -17.06 -4.47 12.15
CA ILE A 15 -16.22 -4.05 11.00
C ILE A 15 -15.57 -5.28 10.35
N ASP A 16 -15.53 -5.40 9.03
CA ASP A 16 -14.91 -6.57 8.40
C ASP A 16 -13.41 -6.71 8.71
N ARG A 17 -12.94 -7.96 8.82
CA ARG A 17 -11.53 -8.26 9.10
C ARG A 17 -10.66 -7.71 7.96
N GLY A 18 -9.60 -6.96 8.29
CA GLY A 18 -8.73 -6.33 7.29
C GLY A 18 -9.29 -5.06 6.65
N ALA A 19 -10.47 -4.60 7.05
CA ALA A 19 -11.05 -3.38 6.49
C ALA A 19 -10.29 -2.12 6.93
N THR A 20 -10.46 -1.06 6.14
CA THR A 20 -10.04 0.30 6.51
C THR A 20 -11.27 1.13 6.84
N VAL A 21 -11.24 1.81 7.99
CA VAL A 21 -12.29 2.72 8.47
C VAL A 21 -11.69 4.08 8.80
N GLU A 22 -12.52 5.11 8.75
CA GLU A 22 -12.11 6.49 8.97
C GLU A 22 -12.64 6.99 10.31
N LEU A 23 -11.78 7.63 11.10
CA LEU A 23 -12.11 8.28 12.35
C LEU A 23 -12.12 9.79 12.14
N ALA A 24 -13.20 10.47 12.51
CA ALA A 24 -13.32 11.91 12.38
C ALA A 24 -12.19 12.65 13.13
N LYS A 25 -11.89 13.89 12.72
CA LYS A 25 -10.86 14.72 13.36
C LYS A 25 -11.23 14.96 14.83
N GLY A 26 -10.39 14.50 15.75
CA GLY A 26 -10.68 14.54 17.19
C GLY A 26 -11.57 13.40 17.69
N GLY A 27 -11.89 12.43 16.83
CA GLY A 27 -12.64 11.24 17.20
C GLY A 27 -11.86 10.32 18.13
N HIS A 28 -12.58 9.40 18.77
CA HIS A 28 -12.02 8.55 19.82
C HIS A 28 -12.20 7.06 19.53
N VAL A 29 -11.21 6.25 19.91
CA VAL A 29 -11.33 4.78 19.90
C VAL A 29 -11.25 4.34 21.34
N THR A 30 -12.29 3.67 21.84
CA THR A 30 -12.29 3.20 23.22
C THR A 30 -11.18 2.16 23.44
N PRO A 31 -10.61 2.03 24.65
CA PRO A 31 -9.50 1.11 24.90
C PRO A 31 -9.78 -0.32 24.42
N LEU A 32 -10.96 -0.86 24.73
CA LEU A 32 -11.36 -2.21 24.34
C LEU A 32 -11.60 -2.36 22.82
N ALA A 33 -12.02 -1.28 22.15
CA ALA A 33 -12.14 -1.26 20.70
C ALA A 33 -10.76 -1.37 20.03
N LYS A 34 -9.71 -0.74 20.59
CA LYS A 34 -8.35 -0.83 20.03
C LYS A 34 -7.87 -2.28 19.95
N ASP A 35 -8.08 -3.05 21.00
CA ASP A 35 -7.68 -4.46 21.05
C ASP A 35 -8.42 -5.27 19.98
N THR A 36 -9.74 -5.07 19.88
CA THR A 36 -10.60 -5.76 18.91
C THR A 36 -10.22 -5.41 17.46
N LEU A 37 -9.94 -4.13 17.18
CA LEU A 37 -9.51 -3.67 15.87
C LEU A 37 -8.16 -4.29 15.48
N ALA A 38 -7.21 -4.34 16.42
CA ALA A 38 -5.90 -4.96 16.20
C ALA A 38 -6.00 -6.45 15.87
N GLU A 39 -6.77 -7.22 16.64
CA GLU A 39 -7.01 -8.65 16.39
C GLU A 39 -7.63 -8.90 15.01
N ARG A 40 -8.58 -8.04 14.63
CA ARG A 40 -9.29 -8.11 13.35
C ARG A 40 -8.55 -7.41 12.22
N ARG A 41 -7.33 -6.91 12.46
CA ARG A 41 -6.47 -6.22 11.49
C ARG A 41 -7.18 -5.06 10.79
N VAL A 42 -8.06 -4.36 11.50
CA VAL A 42 -8.77 -3.20 10.98
C VAL A 42 -7.83 -1.99 11.05
N THR A 43 -7.67 -1.31 9.93
CA THR A 43 -6.89 -0.07 9.85
C THR A 43 -7.80 1.12 10.11
N VAL A 44 -7.46 1.94 11.11
CA VAL A 44 -8.17 3.20 11.37
C VAL A 44 -7.35 4.36 10.83
N VAL A 45 -7.88 5.06 9.83
CA VAL A 45 -7.29 6.29 9.30
C VAL A 45 -7.98 7.51 9.89
N GLN A 46 -7.25 8.58 10.15
CA GLN A 46 -7.85 9.82 10.63
C GLN A 46 -8.48 10.58 9.46
N ALA A 47 -9.58 11.27 9.69
CA ALA A 47 -10.19 12.13 8.69
C ALA A 47 -9.20 13.23 8.29
N GLY A 48 -8.90 13.29 7.00
CA GLY A 48 -7.86 14.16 6.45
C GLY A 48 -6.42 13.63 6.56
N SER A 49 -6.18 12.43 7.10
CA SER A 49 -4.86 11.76 6.96
C SER A 49 -4.72 11.04 5.62
N PHE A 50 -5.83 10.84 4.91
CA PHE A 50 -5.85 10.47 3.50
C PHE A 50 -6.28 11.71 2.73
N ASP A 51 -5.38 12.24 1.90
CA ASP A 51 -5.77 13.25 0.92
C ASP A 51 -6.52 12.53 -0.21
N GLY A 52 -7.84 12.44 -0.06
CA GLY A 52 -8.72 11.97 -1.14
C GLY A 52 -8.73 12.92 -2.34
N ALA A 53 -8.10 14.09 -2.20
CA ALA A 53 -7.80 15.04 -3.25
C ALA A 53 -6.29 15.05 -3.55
N LEU A 54 -5.68 13.86 -3.70
CA LEU A 54 -4.60 13.77 -4.68
C LEU A 54 -5.17 14.40 -5.96
N PRO A 55 -4.59 15.49 -6.48
CA PRO A 55 -5.21 16.17 -7.60
C PRO A 55 -5.38 15.16 -8.74
N ASP A 56 -6.51 15.26 -9.46
CA ASP A 56 -6.92 14.25 -10.46
C ASP A 56 -5.83 14.05 -11.55
N ASP A 57 -4.90 14.99 -11.67
CA ASP A 57 -3.74 14.95 -12.55
C ASP A 57 -2.58 14.04 -12.07
N LEU A 58 -2.60 13.58 -10.81
CA LEU A 58 -1.65 12.58 -10.28
C LEU A 58 -2.06 11.15 -10.60
N ALA A 59 -3.35 10.91 -10.86
CA ALA A 59 -3.77 9.61 -11.36
C ALA A 59 -3.13 9.39 -12.74
N PRO A 60 -2.56 8.20 -13.02
CA PRO A 60 -2.07 7.90 -14.35
C PRO A 60 -3.18 8.15 -15.36
N THR A 61 -2.96 9.09 -16.28
CA THR A 61 -3.91 9.36 -17.38
C THR A 61 -3.93 8.22 -18.40
N ALA A 62 -2.93 7.34 -18.36
CA ALA A 62 -2.82 6.15 -19.18
C ALA A 62 -3.45 4.92 -18.51
N ASP A 63 -4.05 4.05 -19.33
CA ASP A 63 -4.57 2.76 -18.90
C ASP A 63 -3.42 1.83 -18.45
N ILE A 64 -3.37 1.49 -17.15
CA ILE A 64 -2.32 0.66 -16.56
C ILE A 64 -2.74 -0.81 -16.61
N ARG A 65 -2.18 -1.56 -17.55
CA ARG A 65 -2.45 -2.99 -17.73
C ARG A 65 -1.33 -3.87 -17.21
N ARG A 66 -0.11 -3.34 -17.12
CA ARG A 66 1.07 -4.02 -16.63
C ARG A 66 1.89 -3.14 -15.70
N VAL A 67 2.21 -3.67 -14.53
CA VAL A 67 3.05 -3.00 -13.52
C VAL A 67 4.35 -3.77 -13.32
N ALA A 68 5.47 -3.06 -13.28
CA ALA A 68 6.73 -3.59 -12.77
C ALA A 68 6.81 -3.31 -11.27
N ILE A 69 7.13 -4.32 -10.46
CA ILE A 69 7.27 -4.17 -9.01
C ILE A 69 8.62 -4.71 -8.54
N GLY A 70 9.29 -3.97 -7.67
CA GLY A 70 10.52 -4.40 -7.02
C GLY A 70 10.52 -4.04 -5.54
N ASN A 71 11.25 -4.83 -4.74
CA ASN A 71 11.51 -4.53 -3.34
C ASN A 71 12.97 -4.80 -2.95
N ASP A 72 13.46 -4.04 -1.97
CA ASP A 72 14.64 -4.43 -1.20
C ASP A 72 14.30 -5.58 -0.23
N HIS A 73 15.28 -6.06 0.52
CA HIS A 73 15.13 -7.17 1.47
C HIS A 73 14.07 -6.95 2.57
N THR A 74 13.66 -5.71 2.82
CA THR A 74 12.64 -5.36 3.83
C THR A 74 11.21 -5.40 3.27
N GLY A 75 11.04 -5.23 1.96
CA GLY A 75 9.72 -5.04 1.33
C GLY A 75 8.96 -6.30 0.92
N ILE A 76 9.45 -7.51 1.22
CA ILE A 76 8.89 -8.79 0.72
C ILE A 76 7.41 -8.96 1.07
N ALA A 77 7.04 -8.69 2.32
CA ALA A 77 5.66 -8.84 2.79
C ALA A 77 4.71 -7.87 2.08
N MET A 78 5.14 -6.61 1.91
CA MET A 78 4.36 -5.59 1.23
C MET A 78 4.22 -5.89 -0.27
N LYS A 79 5.32 -6.30 -0.94
CA LYS A 79 5.26 -6.74 -2.34
C LYS A 79 4.23 -7.85 -2.50
N THR A 80 4.26 -8.86 -1.65
CA THR A 80 3.35 -10.02 -1.74
C THR A 80 1.89 -9.60 -1.65
N ALA A 81 1.54 -8.69 -0.73
CA ALA A 81 0.19 -8.16 -0.61
C ALA A 81 -0.23 -7.36 -1.86
N ILE A 82 0.65 -6.50 -2.38
CA ILE A 82 0.38 -5.70 -3.59
C ILE A 82 0.22 -6.61 -4.82
N LEU A 83 1.04 -7.64 -4.96
CA LEU A 83 0.94 -8.63 -6.05
C LEU A 83 -0.43 -9.30 -6.07
N GLN A 84 -0.92 -9.74 -4.90
CA GLN A 84 -2.25 -10.35 -4.79
C GLN A 84 -3.36 -9.38 -5.19
N HIS A 85 -3.28 -8.13 -4.73
CA HIS A 85 -4.25 -7.09 -5.05
C HIS A 85 -4.29 -6.74 -6.54
N LEU A 86 -3.12 -6.50 -7.16
CA LEU A 86 -3.03 -6.15 -8.58
C LEU A 86 -3.53 -7.30 -9.47
N ARG A 87 -3.13 -8.54 -9.17
CA ARG A 87 -3.62 -9.73 -9.89
C ARG A 87 -5.13 -9.91 -9.73
N GLY A 88 -5.68 -9.65 -8.54
CA GLY A 88 -7.12 -9.68 -8.28
C GLY A 88 -7.91 -8.64 -9.11
N LYS A 89 -7.25 -7.58 -9.57
CA LYS A 89 -7.81 -6.57 -10.49
C LYS A 89 -7.57 -6.86 -11.96
N GLY A 90 -6.94 -8.00 -12.31
CA GLY A 90 -6.61 -8.34 -13.70
C GLY A 90 -5.40 -7.59 -14.27
N ILE A 91 -4.62 -6.90 -13.43
CA ILE A 91 -3.41 -6.19 -13.84
C ILE A 91 -2.25 -7.19 -13.91
N ALA A 92 -1.54 -7.21 -15.04
CA ALA A 92 -0.34 -8.04 -15.20
C ALA A 92 0.80 -7.46 -14.35
N VAL A 93 1.62 -8.33 -13.75
CA VAL A 93 2.74 -7.87 -12.91
C VAL A 93 4.05 -8.54 -13.29
N LEU A 94 5.09 -7.73 -13.46
CA LEU A 94 6.49 -8.15 -13.56
C LEU A 94 7.14 -7.98 -12.18
N ASP A 95 7.37 -9.08 -11.47
CA ASP A 95 8.09 -9.08 -10.19
C ASP A 95 9.61 -9.09 -10.46
N LEU A 96 10.27 -8.00 -10.11
CA LEU A 96 11.68 -7.74 -10.36
C LEU A 96 12.53 -7.84 -9.09
N GLY A 97 12.01 -8.50 -8.04
CA GLY A 97 12.81 -8.93 -6.89
C GLY A 97 12.40 -8.28 -5.57
N THR A 98 13.17 -8.46 -4.50
CA THR A 98 13.87 -9.72 -4.18
C THR A 98 12.88 -10.74 -3.60
N ALA A 99 13.20 -12.04 -3.66
CA ALA A 99 12.44 -13.12 -3.04
C ALA A 99 13.05 -13.59 -1.69
N THR A 100 14.22 -13.06 -1.33
CA THR A 100 14.96 -13.44 -0.12
C THR A 100 15.11 -12.24 0.82
N THR A 101 15.32 -12.53 2.10
CA THR A 101 15.64 -11.53 3.13
C THR A 101 17.13 -11.18 3.16
N GLU A 102 17.91 -11.68 2.19
CA GLU A 102 19.33 -11.34 2.08
C GLU A 102 19.47 -9.88 1.68
N ALA A 103 20.42 -9.18 2.29
CA ALA A 103 20.64 -7.76 2.02
C ALA A 103 20.93 -7.53 0.53
N VAL A 104 20.21 -6.58 -0.04
CA VAL A 104 20.37 -6.08 -1.41
C VAL A 104 20.29 -4.58 -1.40
N ASP A 105 20.91 -3.96 -2.40
CA ASP A 105 20.92 -2.51 -2.56
C ASP A 105 19.66 -2.05 -3.31
N TYR A 106 18.83 -1.25 -2.65
CA TYR A 106 17.61 -0.71 -3.25
C TYR A 106 17.84 0.10 -4.55
N PRO A 107 18.97 0.80 -4.78
CA PRO A 107 19.18 1.52 -6.04
C PRO A 107 19.20 0.61 -7.26
N ASP A 108 19.73 -0.61 -7.14
CA ASP A 108 19.77 -1.55 -8.26
C ASP A 108 18.36 -2.01 -8.66
N ILE A 109 17.53 -2.28 -7.65
CA ILE A 109 16.12 -2.66 -7.84
C ILE A 109 15.31 -1.48 -8.39
N ALA A 110 15.48 -0.28 -7.83
CA ALA A 110 14.82 0.94 -8.30
C ALA A 110 15.15 1.20 -9.77
N ALA A 111 16.44 1.15 -10.13
CA ALA A 111 16.89 1.36 -11.49
C ALA A 111 16.38 0.27 -12.44
N LEU A 112 16.26 -0.99 -12.00
CA LEU A 112 15.68 -2.07 -12.79
C LEU A 112 14.20 -1.82 -13.11
N VAL A 113 13.40 -1.44 -12.10
CA VAL A 113 11.98 -1.08 -12.27
C VAL A 113 11.84 0.14 -13.18
N ALA A 114 12.58 1.22 -12.90
CA ALA A 114 12.53 2.46 -13.67
C ALA A 114 12.89 2.23 -15.15
N ARG A 115 13.95 1.43 -15.43
CA ARG A 115 14.32 1.08 -16.81
C ARG A 115 13.25 0.26 -17.52
N THR A 116 12.60 -0.67 -16.83
CA THR A 116 11.50 -1.49 -17.39
C THR A 116 10.34 -0.59 -17.84
N VAL A 117 9.99 0.41 -17.02
CA VAL A 117 8.97 1.41 -17.37
C VAL A 117 9.44 2.32 -18.51
N ALA A 118 10.67 2.84 -18.45
CA ALA A 118 11.22 3.71 -19.49
C ALA A 118 11.30 3.03 -20.87
N ARG A 119 11.52 1.71 -20.89
CA ARG A 119 11.50 0.88 -22.11
C ARG A 119 10.10 0.48 -22.58
N ARG A 120 9.05 0.91 -21.86
CA ARG A 120 7.64 0.55 -22.11
C ARG A 120 7.38 -0.96 -22.03
N GLU A 121 8.18 -1.67 -21.25
CA GLU A 121 7.95 -3.08 -20.94
C GLU A 121 6.85 -3.25 -19.86
N ALA A 122 6.65 -2.21 -19.05
CA ALA A 122 5.53 -2.02 -18.13
C ALA A 122 4.96 -0.59 -18.25
N ASP A 123 3.71 -0.39 -17.87
CA ASP A 123 3.01 0.90 -17.94
C ASP A 123 3.30 1.78 -16.71
N ALA A 124 3.56 1.15 -15.56
CA ALA A 124 3.91 1.81 -14.30
C ALA A 124 4.88 0.96 -13.46
N GLY A 125 5.54 1.62 -12.51
CA GLY A 125 6.50 1.01 -11.58
C GLY A 125 6.10 1.19 -10.12
N ILE A 126 6.36 0.18 -9.30
CA ILE A 126 6.26 0.23 -7.83
C ILE A 126 7.59 -0.23 -7.26
N VAL A 127 8.21 0.58 -6.39
CA VAL A 127 9.45 0.21 -5.69
C VAL A 127 9.20 0.31 -4.18
N ILE A 128 9.69 -0.68 -3.44
CA ILE A 128 9.49 -0.80 -2.00
C ILE A 128 10.86 -0.92 -1.33
N ASP A 129 11.16 0.00 -0.43
CA ASP A 129 12.26 -0.11 0.52
C ASP A 129 11.76 0.21 1.93
N GLY A 130 12.64 0.19 2.93
CA GLY A 130 12.25 0.42 4.33
C GLY A 130 11.51 1.74 4.60
N ALA A 131 11.83 2.82 3.86
CA ALA A 131 11.23 4.14 4.04
C ALA A 131 10.52 4.69 2.78
N GLY A 132 10.76 4.09 1.61
CA GLY A 132 10.37 4.55 0.29
C GLY A 132 11.16 5.77 -0.23
N ILE A 133 12.04 6.36 0.58
CA ILE A 133 12.76 7.60 0.22
C ILE A 133 13.97 7.28 -0.67
N GLY A 134 14.73 6.25 -0.32
CA GLY A 134 15.97 5.91 -1.04
C GLY A 134 15.69 5.52 -2.48
N SER A 135 14.75 4.58 -2.67
CA SER A 135 14.32 4.13 -4.00
C SER A 135 13.63 5.22 -4.82
N ALA A 136 13.00 6.21 -4.19
CA ALA A 136 12.41 7.34 -4.92
C ALA A 136 13.46 8.32 -5.47
N ILE A 137 14.64 8.40 -4.85
CA ILE A 137 15.74 9.27 -5.29
C ILE A 137 16.61 8.60 -6.36
N ALA A 138 16.81 7.29 -6.25
CA ALA A 138 17.71 6.48 -7.09
C ALA A 138 17.27 6.39 -8.56
#